data_AF-A0A397TUV7-F1
#
_entry.id   AF-A0A397TUV7-F1
#
_cell.length_a   1.000
_cell.length_b   1.000
_cell.length_c   1.000
_cell.angle_alpha   90.00
_cell.angle_beta   90.00
_cell.angle_gamma   90.00
#
_symmetry.space_group_name_H-M   'P 1'
#
loop_
_entity.id
_entity.type
_entity.pdbx_description
1 polymer ?
#
loop_
_entity_poly.entity_id
_entity_poly.type
_entity_poly.pdbx_seq_one_letter_code
_entity_poly.pdbx_strand_id
1 'polypeptide(L)'
;MTFVPVVEAYEIDVSLDMKSNAHCRIWIEDINHNRIAGDGKGDYHFCDNGDEIIDIPDQEYWVVAKVRLSARKQKYRGTFNGNTCFRITGDEVKFHFDEISCN
;
A
#
# COMPACT_ATOMS: atom_id res chain seq x y z
N MET A 1 27.47 25.34 5.98
CA MET A 1 26.44 24.69 5.16
C MET A 1 25.98 23.47 5.92
N THR A 2 24.79 23.53 6.52
CA THR A 2 24.18 22.39 7.19
C THR A 2 23.65 21.45 6.12
N PHE A 3 24.32 20.30 5.95
CA PHE A 3 23.81 19.21 5.13
C PHE A 3 22.62 18.61 5.89
N VAL A 4 21.41 18.98 5.48
CA VAL A 4 20.23 18.18 5.81
C VAL A 4 20.41 16.90 4.99
N PRO A 5 20.51 15.71 5.61
CA PRO A 5 20.46 14.48 4.82
C PRO A 5 19.13 14.52 4.07
N VAL A 6 19.20 14.49 2.74
CA VAL A 6 18.06 14.03 1.95
C VAL A 6 17.88 12.59 2.41
N VAL A 7 16.92 12.38 3.30
CA VAL A 7 16.37 11.04 3.51
C VAL A 7 15.78 10.68 2.16
N GLU A 8 16.44 9.78 1.43
CA GLU A 8 15.82 9.19 0.26
C GLU A 8 14.59 8.44 0.78
N ALA A 9 13.42 8.98 0.47
CA ALA A 9 12.15 8.36 0.81
C ALA A 9 11.68 7.59 -0.44
N TYR A 10 11.28 6.34 -0.26
CA TYR A 10 10.55 5.64 -1.30
C TYR A 10 9.10 6.06 -1.25
N GLU A 11 8.59 6.43 -2.41
CA GLU A 11 7.20 6.77 -2.62
C GLU A 11 6.47 5.52 -3.11
N ILE A 12 5.45 5.10 -2.36
CA ILE A 12 4.53 4.04 -2.78
C ILE A 12 3.22 4.71 -3.18
N ASP A 13 2.85 4.59 -4.45
CA ASP A 13 1.55 5.02 -4.94
C ASP A 13 0.62 3.81 -5.04
N VAL A 14 -0.59 3.94 -4.50
CA VAL A 14 -1.63 2.91 -4.62
C VAL A 14 -2.90 3.50 -5.19
N SER A 15 -3.17 3.21 -6.46
CA SER A 15 -4.45 3.53 -7.10
C SER A 15 -5.57 2.65 -6.56
N LEU A 16 -6.59 3.31 -6.02
CA LEU A 16 -7.80 2.75 -5.43
C LEU A 16 -8.94 2.74 -6.44
N ASP A 17 -9.16 1.61 -7.10
CA ASP A 17 -10.21 1.43 -8.12
C ASP A 17 -11.08 0.21 -7.78
N MET A 18 -11.67 0.20 -6.58
CA MET A 18 -12.64 -0.81 -6.19
C MET A 18 -14.08 -0.38 -6.48
N LYS A 19 -15.00 -1.34 -6.55
CA LYS A 19 -16.43 -1.03 -6.62
C LYS A 19 -16.89 -0.28 -5.37
N SER A 20 -17.85 0.63 -5.55
CA SER A 20 -18.48 1.39 -4.46
C SER A 20 -18.85 0.48 -3.29
N ASN A 21 -18.54 0.96 -2.08
CA ASN A 21 -18.73 0.27 -0.79
C ASN A 21 -17.65 -0.75 -0.40
N ALA A 22 -16.58 -0.89 -1.19
CA ALA A 22 -15.42 -1.67 -0.79
C ALA A 22 -14.52 -0.89 0.18
N HIS A 23 -14.34 -1.46 1.36
CA HIS A 23 -13.42 -0.95 2.38
C HIS A 23 -12.10 -1.71 2.32
N CYS A 24 -11.01 -1.02 2.03
CA CYS A 24 -9.67 -1.60 2.01
C CYS A 24 -8.77 -0.94 3.04
N ARG A 25 -7.61 -1.58 3.20
CA ARG A 25 -6.56 -1.17 4.10
C ARG A 25 -5.24 -1.52 3.46
N ILE A 26 -4.34 -0.55 3.37
CA ILE A 26 -3.02 -0.69 2.79
C ILE A 26 -1.99 -0.26 3.83
N TRP A 27 -1.00 -1.10 4.08
CA TRP A 27 0.09 -0.76 4.99
C TRP A 27 1.40 -1.33 4.52
N ILE A 28 2.48 -0.72 4.99
CA ILE A 28 3.84 -1.11 4.66
C ILE A 28 4.46 -1.82 5.85
N GLU A 29 5.08 -2.97 5.60
CA GLU A 29 5.86 -3.73 6.57
C GLU A 29 7.35 -3.72 6.22
N ASP A 30 8.21 -3.72 7.22
CA ASP A 30 9.65 -3.96 7.04
C ASP A 30 9.95 -5.45 6.77
N ILE A 31 11.22 -5.78 6.54
CA ILE A 31 11.73 -7.16 6.44
C ILE A 31 11.34 -8.04 7.65
N ASN A 32 11.17 -7.46 8.83
CA ASN A 32 10.81 -8.18 10.05
C ASN A 32 9.27 -8.34 10.21
N HIS A 33 8.47 -7.96 9.21
CA HIS A 33 7.01 -7.91 9.27
C HIS A 33 6.44 -6.94 10.31
N ASN A 34 7.20 -5.90 10.67
CA ASN A 34 6.73 -4.80 11.49
C ASN A 34 6.11 -3.73 10.59
N ARG A 35 4.92 -3.26 10.93
CA ARG A 35 4.31 -2.14 10.22
C ARG A 35 5.12 -0.86 10.46
N ILE A 36 5.56 -0.25 9.37
CA ILE A 36 6.35 0.98 9.37
C ILE A 36 5.57 2.20 8.86
N ALA A 37 4.57 2.01 7.99
CA ALA A 37 3.76 3.09 7.42
C ALA A 37 2.38 2.62 6.90
N GLY A 38 1.58 3.55 6.40
CA GLY A 38 0.23 3.33 5.89
C GLY A 38 -0.82 3.16 7.00
N ASP A 39 -1.92 2.49 6.67
CA ASP A 39 -3.09 2.39 7.53
C ASP A 39 -2.85 1.70 8.88
N GLY A 40 -3.47 2.26 9.91
CA GLY A 40 -3.50 1.72 11.26
C GLY A 40 -4.37 0.47 11.39
N LYS A 41 -4.30 -0.20 12.56
CA LYS A 41 -4.88 -1.54 12.70
C LYS A 41 -6.41 -1.44 12.78
N GLY A 42 -7.09 -1.87 11.73
CA GLY A 42 -8.56 -1.78 11.65
C GLY A 42 -9.05 -0.45 11.07
N ASP A 43 -8.12 0.42 10.67
CA ASP A 43 -8.42 1.62 9.89
C ASP A 43 -8.66 1.17 8.46
N TYR A 44 -9.93 0.94 8.14
CA TYR A 44 -10.37 0.60 6.80
C TYR A 44 -11.05 1.83 6.21
N HIS A 45 -10.55 2.32 5.08
CA HIS A 45 -11.14 3.44 4.36
C HIS A 45 -11.82 2.94 3.08
N PHE A 46 -12.58 3.83 2.44
CA PHE A 46 -13.17 3.54 1.13
C PHE A 46 -12.05 3.53 0.09
N CYS A 47 -12.07 2.52 -0.77
CA CYS A 47 -11.08 2.35 -1.84
C CYS A 47 -11.73 2.36 -3.22
N ASP A 48 -12.79 3.15 -3.36
CA ASP A 48 -13.65 3.19 -4.53
C ASP A 48 -13.19 4.18 -5.60
N ASN A 49 -12.48 5.25 -5.21
CA ASN A 49 -11.82 6.13 -6.17
C ASN A 49 -10.79 7.02 -5.47
N GLY A 50 -9.52 6.90 -5.84
CA GLY A 50 -8.44 7.76 -5.37
C GLY A 50 -7.07 7.15 -5.54
N ASP A 51 -6.05 7.87 -5.11
CA ASP A 51 -4.67 7.39 -5.06
C ASP A 51 -4.15 7.62 -3.64
N GLU A 52 -3.48 6.63 -3.08
CA GLU A 52 -2.87 6.69 -1.77
C GLU A 52 -1.35 6.70 -1.91
N ILE A 53 -0.73 7.82 -1.51
CA ILE A 53 0.71 7.99 -1.55
C ILE A 53 1.27 7.80 -0.14
N ILE A 54 2.21 6.87 0.01
CA ILE A 54 2.84 6.53 1.28
C ILE A 54 4.36 6.70 1.14
N ASP A 55 4.90 7.64 1.89
CA ASP A 55 6.36 7.84 1.98
C ASP A 55 6.96 6.97 3.09
N ILE A 56 8.03 6.26 2.76
CA ILE A 56 8.81 5.47 3.72
C ILE A 56 10.30 5.79 3.60
N PRO A 57 11.12 5.55 4.64
CA PRO A 57 12.57 5.64 4.50
C PRO A 57 13.12 4.60 3.52
N ASP A 58 14.33 4.84 3.02
CA ASP A 58 15.16 3.99 2.16
C ASP A 58 15.50 2.64 2.83
N GLN A 59 14.54 1.72 2.81
CA GLN A 59 14.71 0.37 3.32
C GLN A 59 13.93 -0.65 2.51
N GLU A 60 14.27 -1.92 2.68
CA GLU A 60 13.52 -3.01 2.06
C GLU A 60 12.15 -3.17 2.72
N TYR A 61 11.10 -3.19 1.90
CA TYR A 61 9.72 -3.18 2.40
C TYR A 61 8.79 -4.14 1.67
N TRP A 62 7.67 -4.41 2.33
CA TRP A 62 6.53 -5.16 1.83
C TRP A 62 5.29 -4.28 1.82
N VAL A 63 4.53 -4.32 0.72
CA VAL A 63 3.22 -3.67 0.65
C VAL A 63 2.14 -4.71 0.89
N VAL A 64 1.27 -4.42 1.86
CA VAL A 64 0.22 -5.35 2.27
C VAL A 64 -1.14 -4.69 2.08
N ALA A 65 -1.99 -5.34 1.30
CA ALA A 65 -3.35 -4.89 1.06
C ALA A 65 -4.37 -5.90 1.59
N LYS A 66 -5.40 -5.40 2.28
CA LYS A 66 -6.52 -6.22 2.77
C LYS A 66 -7.84 -5.50 2.62
N VAL A 67 -8.84 -6.23 2.14
CA VAL A 67 -10.23 -5.74 2.04
C VAL A 67 -11.05 -6.31 3.20
N ARG A 68 -11.87 -5.46 3.85
CA ARG A 68 -12.56 -5.76 5.12
C ARG A 68 -13.47 -6.98 5.04
N LEU A 69 -14.29 -7.06 4.00
CA LEU A 69 -15.31 -8.10 3.82
C LEU A 69 -14.82 -9.28 2.97
N SER A 70 -13.57 -9.20 2.49
CA SER A 70 -13.01 -10.23 1.63
C SER A 70 -12.66 -11.44 2.49
N ALA A 71 -13.27 -12.58 2.18
CA ALA A 71 -12.85 -13.88 2.71
C ALA A 71 -11.46 -14.30 2.21
N ARG A 72 -10.90 -13.61 1.20
CA ARG A 72 -9.53 -13.83 0.75
C ARG A 72 -8.53 -13.29 1.78
N LYS A 73 -7.44 -14.04 1.96
CA LYS A 73 -6.28 -13.61 2.74
C LYS A 73 -5.74 -12.28 2.21
N GLN A 74 -5.13 -11.51 3.11
CA GLN A 74 -4.38 -10.31 2.74
C GLN A 74 -3.31 -10.63 1.70
N LYS A 75 -3.09 -9.69 0.78
CA LYS A 75 -2.11 -9.84 -0.30
C LYS A 75 -0.84 -9.12 0.10
N TYR A 76 0.27 -9.85 0.00
CA TYR A 76 1.61 -9.33 0.19
C TYR A 76 2.25 -9.10 -1.18
N ARG A 77 2.94 -7.97 -1.33
CA ARG A 77 3.79 -7.63 -2.48
C ARG A 77 5.15 -7.21 -1.96
N GLY A 78 6.20 -7.74 -2.56
CA GLY A 78 7.57 -7.47 -2.15
C GLY A 78 8.50 -8.68 -2.32
N THR A 79 9.75 -8.54 -1.90
CA THR A 79 10.33 -7.30 -1.34
C THR A 79 10.64 -6.25 -2.41
N PHE A 80 10.60 -4.98 -2.00
CA PHE A 80 10.92 -3.83 -2.85
C PHE A 80 11.99 -2.95 -2.21
N ASN A 81 12.74 -2.26 -3.08
CA ASN A 81 13.85 -1.37 -2.74
C ASN A 81 13.85 -0.18 -3.74
N GLY A 82 12.83 0.66 -3.67
CA GLY A 82 12.61 1.75 -4.61
C GLY A 82 11.17 2.22 -4.62
N ASN A 83 10.85 3.21 -5.45
CA ASN A 83 9.48 3.68 -5.65
C ASN A 83 8.68 2.60 -6.39
N THR A 84 7.46 2.35 -5.93
CA THR A 84 6.59 1.35 -6.53
C THR A 84 5.17 1.87 -6.63
N CYS A 85 4.46 1.37 -7.65
CA CYS A 85 3.07 1.73 -7.85
C CYS A 85 2.22 0.48 -7.90
N PHE A 86 1.08 0.51 -7.22
CA PHE A 86 0.14 -0.58 -7.16
C PHE A 86 -1.24 -0.11 -7.56
N ARG A 87 -2.04 -1.05 -8.04
CA ARG A 87 -3.46 -0.83 -8.26
C ARG A 87 -4.26 -1.89 -7.53
N ILE A 88 -5.12 -1.44 -6.62
CA ILE A 88 -6.13 -2.29 -6.01
C ILE A 88 -7.43 -2.18 -6.82
N THR A 89 -7.95 -3.32 -7.26
CA THR A 89 -9.20 -3.39 -8.03
C THR A 89 -10.10 -4.51 -7.53
N GLY A 90 -11.38 -4.45 -7.88
CA GLY A 90 -12.35 -5.51 -7.60
C GLY A 90 -13.48 -5.04 -6.69
N ASP A 91 -13.95 -5.93 -5.82
CA ASP A 91 -15.07 -5.66 -4.91
C ASP A 91 -14.77 -6.12 -3.47
N GLU A 92 -15.73 -5.87 -2.58
CA GLU A 92 -15.65 -6.18 -1.16
C GLU A 92 -15.37 -7.67 -0.84
N VAL A 93 -15.63 -8.59 -1.78
CA VAL A 93 -15.44 -10.05 -1.63
C VAL A 93 -14.22 -10.55 -2.40
N LYS A 94 -13.99 -10.02 -3.60
CA LYS A 94 -12.92 -10.42 -4.52
C LYS A 94 -12.14 -9.19 -4.95
N PHE A 95 -10.96 -9.04 -4.35
CA PHE A 95 -10.02 -7.99 -4.73
C PHE A 95 -8.77 -8.56 -5.39
N HIS A 96 -8.16 -7.69 -6.17
CA HIS A 96 -6.91 -7.83 -6.90
C HIS A 96 -5.98 -6.71 -6.45
N PHE A 97 -4.69 -7.01 -6.37
CA PHE A 97 -3.68 -6.07 -5.93
C PHE A 97 -2.46 -6.34 -6.79
N ASP A 98 -2.29 -5.54 -7.83
CA ASP A 98 -1.33 -5.78 -8.90
C ASP A 98 -0.36 -4.61 -8.97
N GLU A 99 0.91 -4.92 -9.22
CA GLU A 99 1.95 -3.93 -9.43
C GLU A 99 1.78 -3.31 -10.82
N ILE A 100 1.87 -1.99 -10.90
CA ILE A 100 1.77 -1.22 -12.13
C ILE A 100 3.00 -0.34 -12.29
N SER A 101 3.26 0.10 -13.52
CA SER A 101 4.32 1.08 -13.75
C SER A 101 3.87 2.44 -13.22
N CYS A 102 4.71 3.05 -12.36
CA CYS A 102 4.61 4.46 -12.02
C CYS A 102 4.73 5.29 -13.30
N ASN A 103 3.80 6.20 -13.54
CA ASN A 103 3.71 6.98 -14.76
C ASN A 103 3.92 8.46 -14.48
#